data_AF-A0A3D1F6J0-F1
#
_entry.id   AF-A0A3D1F6J0-F1
#
_cell.length_a   1.000
_cell.length_b   1.000
_cell.length_c   1.000
_cell.angle_alpha   90.00
_cell.angle_beta   90.00
_cell.angle_gamma   90.00
#
_symmetry.space_group_name_H-M   'P 1'
#
loop_
_entity.id
_entity.type
_entity.pdbx_description
1 polymer ?
#
loop_
_entity_poly.entity_id
_entity_poly.type
_entity_poly.pdbx_seq_one_letter_code
_entity_poly.pdbx_strand_id
1 'polypeptide(L)' 'MSTTPTKLADADIAAKLAHHPQWTRENHTITRTLVFDNFIKAFGFMTEVALLAQEMNHHPDWQNVYNKV' A
#
# COMPACT_ATOMS: atom_id res chain seq x y z
N MET A 1 6.13 -24.13 -5.47
CA MET A 1 7.41 -23.62 -4.94
C MET A 1 7.24 -22.13 -4.72
N SER A 2 7.13 -21.68 -3.46
CA SER A 2 7.01 -20.24 -3.16
C SER A 2 8.41 -19.63 -3.26
N THR A 3 8.65 -18.82 -4.29
CA THR A 3 9.90 -18.08 -4.45
C THR A 3 9.83 -16.82 -3.60
N THR A 4 10.68 -16.69 -2.60
CA THR A 4 10.81 -15.46 -1.82
C THR A 4 11.13 -14.30 -2.76
N PRO A 5 10.32 -13.22 -2.78
CA PRO A 5 10.59 -12.07 -3.63
C PRO A 5 11.93 -11.43 -3.26
N THR A 6 12.68 -11.01 -4.28
CA THR A 6 13.97 -10.32 -4.10
C THR A 6 13.72 -8.84 -3.85
N LYS A 7 14.43 -8.28 -2.86
CA LYS A 7 14.36 -6.85 -2.55
C LYS A 7 14.93 -6.02 -3.71
N LEU A 8 14.21 -4.95 -4.07
CA LEU A 8 14.66 -3.99 -5.08
C LEU A 8 15.90 -3.21 -4.61
N ALA A 9 16.75 -2.81 -5.56
CA ALA A 9 17.87 -1.91 -5.27
C ALA A 9 17.38 -0.50 -4.95
N ASP A 10 18.14 0.26 -4.17
CA ASP A 10 17.73 1.60 -3.73
C ASP A 10 17.49 2.58 -4.89
N ALA A 11 18.27 2.47 -5.97
CA ALA A 11 18.09 3.26 -7.17
C ALA A 11 16.73 2.97 -7.85
N ASP A 12 16.33 1.69 -7.95
CA ASP A 12 15.05 1.30 -8.54
C ASP A 12 13.87 1.77 -7.68
N ILE A 13 14.02 1.68 -6.34
CA ILE A 13 13.02 2.19 -5.40
C ILE A 13 12.85 3.70 -5.57
N ALA A 14 13.94 4.47 -5.64
CA ALA A 14 13.90 5.92 -5.82
C ALA A 14 13.24 6.31 -7.15
N ALA A 15 13.60 5.63 -8.25
CA ALA A 15 13.00 5.85 -9.56
C ALA A 15 11.49 5.58 -9.58
N LYS A 16 11.03 4.51 -8.91
CA LYS A 16 9.59 4.20 -8.79
C LYS A 16 8.87 5.25 -7.93
N LEU A 17 9.44 5.64 -6.78
CA LEU A 17 8.82 6.63 -5.90
C LEU A 17 8.72 8.02 -6.53
N ALA A 18 9.64 8.39 -7.43
CA ALA A 18 9.54 9.63 -8.19
C ALA A 18 8.24 9.73 -9.02
N HIS A 19 7.67 8.58 -9.43
CA HIS A 19 6.39 8.50 -10.15
C HIS A 19 5.17 8.38 -9.22
N HIS A 20 5.39 8.25 -7.91
CA HIS A 20 4.35 8.03 -6.90
C HIS A 20 4.53 9.00 -5.71
N PRO A 21 4.40 10.33 -5.93
CA PRO A 21 4.75 11.35 -4.93
C PRO A 21 3.88 11.35 -3.68
N GLN A 22 2.78 10.61 -3.68
CA GLN A 22 1.89 10.45 -2.52
C GLN A 22 2.36 9.34 -1.56
N TRP A 23 3.39 8.58 -1.94
CA TRP A 23 3.98 7.53 -1.13
C TRP A 23 5.34 7.97 -0.60
N THR A 24 5.60 7.64 0.66
CA THR A 24 6.87 7.91 1.34
C THR A 24 7.56 6.59 1.64
N ARG A 25 8.90 6.55 1.58
CA ARG A 25 9.68 5.40 2.03
C ARG A 25 10.13 5.59 3.47
N GLU A 26 9.90 4.58 4.28
CA GLU A 26 10.41 4.48 5.64
C GLU A 26 11.19 3.16 5.77
N ASN A 27 12.52 3.24 5.79
CA ASN A 27 13.42 2.08 5.83
C ASN A 27 13.20 1.07 4.68
N HIS A 28 12.41 0.02 4.95
CA HIS A 28 12.13 -1.10 4.04
C HIS A 28 10.65 -1.18 3.66
N THR A 29 9.83 -0.23 4.11
CA THR A 29 8.42 -0.13 3.78
C THR A 29 8.14 1.17 3.04
N ILE A 30 6.99 1.22 2.38
CA ILE A 30 6.42 2.45 1.86
C ILE A 30 5.09 2.70 2.57
N THR A 31 4.81 3.95 2.87
CA THR A 31 3.63 4.37 3.62
C THR A 31 2.90 5.45 2.84
N ARG A 32 1.57 5.45 2.98
CA ARG A 32 0.70 6.51 2.48
C ARG A 32 -0.54 6.56 3.37
N THR A 33 -1.00 7.76 3.65
CA THR A 33 -2.29 8.01 4.29
C THR A 33 -3.31 8.43 3.24
N LEU A 34 -4.51 7.86 3.33
CA LEU A 34 -5.68 8.19 2.53
C LEU A 34 -6.77 8.74 3.43
N VAL A 35 -7.46 9.79 2.99
CA VAL A 35 -8.59 10.39 3.70
C VAL A 35 -9.79 10.42 2.76
N PHE A 36 -10.91 9.89 3.23
CA PHE A 36 -12.18 9.77 2.51
C PHE A 36 -13.26 10.67 3.14
N ASP A 37 -14.43 10.76 2.51
CA ASP A 37 -15.53 11.58 3.04
C ASP A 37 -16.13 11.01 4.34
N ASN A 38 -16.17 9.68 4.45
CA ASN A 38 -16.73 8.97 5.60
C ASN A 38 -16.20 7.52 5.69
N PHE A 39 -16.56 6.84 6.76
CA PHE A 39 -16.18 5.45 7.01
C PHE A 39 -16.62 4.47 5.91
N ILE A 40 -17.82 4.63 5.34
CA ILE A 40 -18.32 3.71 4.31
C ILE A 40 -17.46 3.78 3.04
N LYS A 41 -17.03 4.99 2.65
CA LYS A 41 -16.10 5.18 1.52
C LYS A 41 -14.72 4.61 1.80
N ALA A 42 -14.18 4.83 3.00
CA ALA A 42 -12.89 4.25 3.41
C ALA A 42 -12.92 2.72 3.40
N PHE A 43 -13.95 2.11 3.99
CA PHE A 43 -14.07 0.66 4.08
C PHE A 43 -14.39 0.01 2.71
N GLY A 44 -15.13 0.70 1.85
CA GLY A 44 -15.33 0.29 0.45
C GLY A 44 -14.00 0.20 -0.31
N PHE A 45 -13.15 1.23 -0.20
CA PHE A 45 -11.79 1.20 -0.75
C PHE A 45 -10.97 0.04 -0.18
N MET A 46 -11.00 -0.17 1.14
CA MET A 46 -10.30 -1.30 1.77
C MET A 46 -10.80 -2.66 1.23
N THR A 47 -12.11 -2.81 1.00
CA THR A 47 -12.67 -4.05 0.46
C THR A 47 -12.15 -4.34 -0.94
N GLU A 48 -12.06 -3.34 -1.81
CA GLU A 48 -11.49 -3.50 -3.17
C GLU A 48 -10.00 -3.89 -3.11
N VAL A 49 -9.22 -3.23 -2.24
CA VAL A 49 -7.80 -3.57 -2.03
C VAL A 49 -7.64 -5.00 -1.50
N ALA A 50 -8.51 -5.45 -0.61
CA ALA A 50 -8.44 -6.81 -0.04
C ALA A 50 -8.61 -7.89 -1.11
N LEU A 51 -9.48 -7.68 -2.11
CA LEU A 51 -9.65 -8.60 -3.23
C LEU A 51 -8.37 -8.70 -4.08
N LEU A 52 -7.78 -7.56 -4.43
CA LEU A 52 -6.53 -7.50 -5.21
C LEU A 52 -5.36 -8.10 -4.43
N ALA A 53 -5.24 -7.78 -3.14
CA ALA A 53 -4.21 -8.32 -2.25
C ALA A 53 -4.27 -9.85 -2.17
N GLN A 54 -5.49 -10.40 -2.12
CA GLN A 54 -5.71 -11.84 -2.10
C GLN A 54 -5.30 -12.51 -3.42
N GLU A 55 -5.66 -11.93 -4.56
CA GLU A 55 -5.26 -12.42 -5.88
C GLU A 55 -3.73 -12.40 -6.04
N MET A 56 -3.08 -11.33 -5.58
CA MET A 56 -1.63 -11.16 -5.63
C MET A 56 -0.87 -11.97 -4.57
N ASN A 57 -1.58 -12.57 -3.60
CA ASN A 57 -1.01 -13.17 -2.41
C ASN A 57 0.01 -12.24 -1.70
N HIS A 58 -0.35 -10.95 -1.61
CA HIS A 58 0.48 -9.91 -1.01
C HIS A 58 -0.41 -8.89 -0.29
N HIS A 59 -0.34 -8.89 1.04
CA HIS A 59 -1.26 -8.14 1.89
C HIS A 59 -0.63 -6.86 2.43
N PRO A 60 -1.39 -5.76 2.53
CA PRO A 60 -0.91 -4.53 3.17
C PRO A 60 -0.93 -4.65 4.69
N ASP A 61 -0.03 -3.93 5.35
CA ASP A 61 -0.19 -3.53 6.74
C ASP A 61 -0.84 -2.15 6.77
N TRP A 62 -2.02 -2.02 7.37
CA TRP A 62 -2.75 -0.74 7.44
C TRP A 62 -3.46 -0.52 8.77
N GLN A 63 -3.86 0.72 9.02
CA GLN A 63 -4.66 1.13 10.16
C GLN A 63 -5.82 1.99 9.66
N ASN A 64 -7.05 1.65 10.02
CA ASN A 64 -8.21 2.49 9.70
C ASN A 64 -8.80 3.15 10.96
N VAL A 65 -9.00 4.47 10.89
CA VAL A 65 -9.72 5.25 11.91
C VAL A 65 -10.76 6.11 11.18
N TYR A 66 -12.03 5.67 11.22
CA TYR A 66 -13.14 6.31 10.51
C TYR A 66 -12.84 6.49 9.01
N ASN A 67 -12.61 7.73 8.56
CA ASN A 67 -12.38 8.06 7.16
C ASN A 67 -10.90 8.10 6.77
N LYS A 68 -9.97 7.74 7.68
CA LYS A 68 -8.53 7.71 7.44
C LYS A 68 -8.06 6.26 7.36
N VAL A 69 -7.34 5.91 6.29
CA VAL A 69 -6.70 4.61 6.04
C VAL A 69 -5.21 4.82 5.83
#